data_AF-A0A6P2B286-F1
#
_entry.id   AF-A0A6P2B286-F1
#
_cell.length_a   1.000
_cell.length_b   1.000
_cell.length_c   1.000
_cell.angle_alpha   90.00
_cell.angle_beta   90.00
_cell.angle_gamma   90.00
#
_symmetry.space_group_name_H-M   'P 1'
#
loop_
_entity.id
_entity.type
_entity.pdbx_description
1 polymer ?
#
loop_
_entity_poly.entity_id
_entity_poly.type
_entity_poly.pdbx_seq_one_letter_code
_entity_poly.pdbx_strand_id
1 'polypeptide(L)'
;MKHSHPKPLIDLLSQTAAVVGVGAIALCVPALVGIVLRGAPHGFLLIIPVLCALGLPLLMQIVLAPAVTPTDDGLHIQPRFWPDRFVRWDDVRAVRLFPLLPAEDAEVVRRAAVGRRHYQAAQGIMLVIGGLGWPYRIAGVFAGAGGQPVIALTNRAHTDYDRLVQAILDHTSAEKHDLTAEAD
;
A
#
# COMPACT_ATOMS: atom_id res chain seq x y z
N MET A 1 18.70 7.52 -4.85
CA MET A 1 18.71 6.23 -5.56
C MET A 1 17.26 5.75 -5.70
N LYS A 2 16.91 5.04 -6.79
CA LYS A 2 15.54 4.54 -6.97
C LYS A 2 15.35 3.26 -6.16
N HIS A 3 14.42 3.26 -5.21
CA HIS A 3 14.10 2.07 -4.41
C HIS A 3 12.85 1.40 -4.99
N SER A 4 13.06 0.34 -5.76
CA SER A 4 12.02 -0.42 -6.46
C SER A 4 11.80 -1.80 -5.85
N HIS A 5 10.77 -2.51 -6.32
CA HIS A 5 10.47 -3.87 -5.85
C HIS A 5 11.62 -4.86 -6.13
N PRO A 6 12.09 -5.64 -5.14
CA PRO A 6 13.19 -6.61 -5.30
C PRO A 6 12.93 -7.67 -6.38
N LYS A 7 11.65 -8.00 -6.61
CA LYS A 7 11.19 -8.95 -7.65
C LYS A 7 10.27 -8.25 -8.64
N PRO A 8 10.80 -7.51 -9.64
CA PRO A 8 10.00 -6.61 -10.47
C PRO A 8 8.97 -7.33 -11.35
N LEU A 9 9.24 -8.57 -11.77
CA LEU A 9 8.31 -9.38 -12.58
C LEU A 9 7.10 -9.85 -11.77
N ILE A 10 7.31 -10.34 -10.56
CA ILE A 10 6.21 -10.80 -9.69
C ILE A 10 5.34 -9.61 -9.31
N ASP A 11 5.97 -8.48 -8.98
CA ASP A 11 5.28 -7.24 -8.69
C ASP A 11 4.47 -6.75 -9.89
N LEU A 12 5.03 -6.79 -11.11
CA LEU A 12 4.29 -6.46 -12.33
C LEU A 12 3.04 -7.31 -12.49
N LEU A 13 3.17 -8.64 -12.39
CA LEU A 13 2.05 -9.56 -12.54
C LEU A 13 0.98 -9.31 -11.47
N SER A 14 1.41 -9.15 -10.22
CA SER A 14 0.53 -8.92 -9.08
C SER A 14 -0.25 -7.62 -9.21
N GLN A 15 0.43 -6.51 -9.51
CA GLN A 15 -0.23 -5.22 -9.68
C GLN A 15 -1.13 -5.19 -10.93
N THR A 16 -0.71 -5.83 -12.03
CA THR A 16 -1.54 -5.92 -13.25
C THR A 16 -2.82 -6.72 -12.97
N ALA A 17 -2.72 -7.84 -12.27
CA ALA A 17 -3.88 -8.63 -11.87
C ALA A 17 -4.83 -7.83 -10.98
N ALA A 18 -4.30 -7.05 -10.03
CA ALA A 18 -5.10 -6.17 -9.19
C ALA A 18 -5.82 -5.07 -10.00
N VAL A 19 -5.13 -4.42 -10.94
CA VAL A 19 -5.72 -3.41 -11.84
C VAL A 19 -6.82 -4.01 -12.71
N VAL A 20 -6.59 -5.17 -13.30
CA VAL A 20 -7.61 -5.90 -14.08
C VAL A 20 -8.81 -6.25 -13.20
N GLY A 21 -8.57 -6.71 -11.96
CA GLY A 21 -9.64 -7.01 -11.01
C GLY A 21 -10.49 -5.80 -10.65
N VAL A 22 -9.85 -4.66 -10.35
CA VAL A 22 -10.55 -3.39 -10.10
C VAL A 22 -11.35 -2.94 -11.34
N GLY A 23 -10.75 -3.03 -12.53
CA GLY A 23 -11.43 -2.71 -13.79
C GLY A 23 -12.65 -3.60 -14.06
N ALA A 24 -12.53 -4.91 -13.80
CA ALA A 24 -13.62 -5.85 -13.92
C ALA A 24 -14.76 -5.53 -12.95
N ILE A 25 -14.45 -5.22 -11.68
CA ILE A 25 -15.45 -4.78 -10.69
C ILE A 25 -16.14 -3.49 -11.16
N ALA A 26 -15.38 -2.51 -11.63
CA ALA A 26 -15.91 -1.23 -12.11
C ALA A 26 -16.85 -1.39 -13.33
N LEU A 27 -16.65 -2.41 -14.16
CA LEU A 27 -17.54 -2.79 -15.27
C LEU A 27 -18.75 -3.61 -14.81
N CYS A 28 -18.55 -4.55 -13.89
CA CYS A 28 -19.60 -5.45 -13.41
C CYS A 28 -20.69 -4.70 -12.61
N VAL A 29 -20.30 -3.74 -11.76
CA VAL A 29 -21.25 -2.97 -10.95
C VAL A 29 -22.34 -2.28 -11.79
N PRO A 30 -22.02 -1.44 -12.80
CA PRO A 30 -23.04 -0.81 -13.64
C PRO A 30 -23.81 -1.83 -14.50
N ALA A 31 -23.16 -2.91 -14.94
CA ALA A 31 -23.85 -3.98 -15.66
C ALA A 31 -24.91 -4.67 -14.80
N LEU A 32 -24.60 -4.97 -13.53
CA LEU A 32 -25.55 -5.53 -12.56
C LEU A 32 -26.72 -4.58 -12.30
N VAL A 33 -26.45 -3.29 -12.14
CA VAL A 33 -27.52 -2.27 -12.01
C VAL A 33 -28.42 -2.29 -13.25
N GLY A 34 -27.85 -2.29 -14.46
CA GLY A 34 -28.61 -2.35 -15.72
C GLY A 34 -29.47 -3.62 -15.85
N ILE A 35 -28.95 -4.76 -15.40
CA ILE A 35 -29.69 -6.04 -15.39
C ILE A 35 -30.88 -5.97 -14.42
N VAL A 36 -30.68 -5.43 -13.21
CA VAL A 36 -31.77 -5.25 -12.23
C VAL A 36 -32.85 -4.33 -12.78
N LEU A 37 -32.47 -3.20 -13.40
CA LEU A 37 -33.42 -2.26 -14.00
C LEU A 37 -34.25 -2.88 -15.15
N ARG A 38 -33.77 -3.97 -15.78
CA ARG A 38 -34.51 -4.73 -16.80
C ARG A 38 -35.41 -5.83 -16.24
N GLY A 39 -35.62 -5.87 -14.92
CA GLY A 39 -36.55 -6.80 -14.27
C GLY A 39 -35.92 -8.08 -13.75
N ALA A 40 -34.58 -8.14 -13.61
CA ALA A 40 -33.93 -9.24 -12.93
C ALA A 40 -34.26 -9.25 -11.42
N PRO A 41 -34.10 -10.39 -10.72
CA PRO A 41 -34.36 -10.49 -9.29
C PRO A 41 -33.57 -9.45 -8.47
N HIS A 42 -34.24 -8.84 -7.49
CA HIS A 42 -33.63 -7.83 -6.61
C HIS A 42 -32.42 -8.35 -5.81
N GLY A 43 -32.27 -9.67 -5.67
CA GLY A 43 -31.10 -10.30 -5.04
C GLY A 43 -29.76 -9.90 -5.67
N PHE A 44 -29.74 -9.50 -6.96
CA PHE A 44 -28.53 -8.98 -7.60
C PHE A 44 -28.05 -7.64 -7.02
N LEU A 45 -28.93 -6.85 -6.39
CA LEU A 45 -28.52 -5.61 -5.72
C LEU A 45 -27.65 -5.89 -4.49
N LEU A 46 -27.81 -7.04 -3.84
CA LEU A 46 -27.00 -7.44 -2.68
C LEU A 46 -25.56 -7.81 -3.08
N ILE A 47 -25.31 -8.12 -4.35
CA ILE A 47 -23.97 -8.46 -4.86
C ILE A 47 -23.12 -7.20 -5.03
N ILE A 48 -23.73 -6.06 -5.35
CA ILE A 48 -23.05 -4.78 -5.57
C ILE A 48 -22.18 -4.36 -4.37
N PRO A 49 -22.69 -4.27 -3.13
CA PRO A 49 -21.86 -3.86 -1.99
C PRO A 49 -20.72 -4.85 -1.72
N VAL A 50 -20.93 -6.16 -1.97
CA VAL A 50 -19.88 -7.17 -1.82
C VAL A 50 -18.77 -6.96 -2.84
N LEU A 51 -19.11 -6.71 -4.11
CA LEU A 51 -18.11 -6.41 -5.15
C LEU A 51 -17.35 -5.11 -4.84
N CYS A 52 -18.05 -4.07 -4.39
CA CYS A 52 -17.41 -2.82 -3.97
C CYS A 52 -16.46 -3.04 -2.80
N ALA A 53 -16.86 -3.82 -1.79
CA ALA A 53 -16.02 -4.17 -0.65
C ALA A 53 -14.77 -4.96 -1.07
N LEU A 54 -14.90 -5.90 -2.02
CA LEU A 54 -13.77 -6.64 -2.60
C LEU A 54 -12.85 -5.75 -3.45
N GLY A 55 -13.36 -4.66 -4.02
CA GLY A 55 -12.57 -3.68 -4.76
C GLY A 55 -11.57 -2.93 -3.86
N LEU A 56 -11.89 -2.74 -2.58
CA LEU A 56 -11.03 -2.00 -1.63
C LEU A 56 -9.65 -2.64 -1.39
N PRO A 57 -9.52 -3.94 -1.04
CA PRO A 57 -8.20 -4.56 -0.87
C PRO A 57 -7.41 -4.61 -2.17
N LEU A 58 -8.07 -4.77 -3.32
CA LEU A 58 -7.39 -4.70 -4.61
C LEU A 58 -6.85 -3.30 -4.89
N LEU A 59 -7.64 -2.26 -4.64
CA LEU A 59 -7.17 -0.87 -4.75
C LEU A 59 -6.01 -0.59 -3.80
N MET A 60 -6.11 -1.05 -2.55
CA MET A 60 -5.04 -0.94 -1.56
C MET A 60 -3.74 -1.55 -2.09
N GLN A 61 -3.78 -2.78 -2.61
CA GLN A 61 -2.61 -3.48 -3.12
C GLN A 61 -1.85 -2.68 -4.19
N ILE A 62 -2.56 -1.92 -5.01
CA ILE A 62 -1.94 -1.17 -6.10
C ILE A 62 -1.25 0.12 -5.61
N VAL A 63 -1.76 0.73 -4.54
CA VAL A 63 -1.30 2.05 -4.07
C VAL A 63 -0.41 1.99 -2.82
N LEU A 64 -0.40 0.87 -2.11
CA LEU A 64 0.17 0.76 -0.77
C LEU A 64 1.68 0.97 -0.74
N ALA A 65 2.44 0.32 -1.61
CA ALA A 65 3.91 0.34 -1.60
C ALA A 65 4.47 0.75 -2.97
N PRO A 66 4.29 2.01 -3.38
CA PRO A 66 4.83 2.51 -4.64
C PRO A 66 6.35 2.59 -4.58
N ALA A 67 7.02 2.56 -5.74
CA ALA A 67 8.46 2.84 -5.77
C ALA A 67 8.71 4.28 -5.33
N VAL A 68 9.80 4.51 -4.59
CA VAL A 68 10.15 5.84 -4.09
C VAL A 68 11.61 6.19 -4.36
N THR A 69 11.86 7.47 -4.55
CA THR A 69 13.21 8.03 -4.68
C THR A 69 13.32 9.24 -3.75
N PRO A 70 14.04 9.13 -2.62
CA PRO A 70 14.32 10.27 -1.77
C PRO A 70 15.28 11.23 -2.47
N THR A 71 15.07 12.53 -2.23
CA THR A 71 15.85 13.67 -2.69
C THR A 71 16.01 14.66 -1.55
N ASP A 72 16.90 15.63 -1.68
CA ASP A 72 17.18 16.60 -0.61
C ASP A 72 15.93 17.41 -0.23
N ASP A 73 15.09 17.75 -1.20
CA ASP A 73 13.89 18.58 -1.01
C ASP A 73 12.62 17.77 -0.66
N GLY A 74 12.63 16.46 -0.90
CA GLY A 74 11.43 15.63 -0.70
C GLY A 74 11.53 14.19 -1.22
N LEU A 75 10.38 13.60 -1.47
CA LEU A 75 10.19 12.22 -1.90
C LEU A 75 9.45 12.16 -3.23
N HIS A 76 10.10 11.59 -4.25
CA HIS A 76 9.41 11.20 -5.48
C HIS A 76 8.72 9.85 -5.28
N ILE A 77 7.41 9.84 -5.43
CA ILE A 77 6.55 8.66 -5.39
C ILE A 77 6.20 8.30 -6.83
N GLN A 78 6.53 7.07 -7.21
CA GLN A 78 6.46 6.58 -8.59
C GLN A 78 5.52 5.36 -8.65
N PRO A 79 4.21 5.58 -8.47
CA PRO A 79 3.23 4.51 -8.60
C PRO A 79 3.16 4.03 -10.05
N ARG A 80 2.84 2.76 -10.28
CA ARG A 80 2.92 2.18 -11.63
C ARG A 80 1.81 2.63 -12.57
N PHE A 81 0.58 2.76 -12.06
CA PHE A 81 -0.60 3.11 -12.86
C PHE A 81 -1.21 4.47 -12.49
N TRP A 82 -0.51 5.26 -11.67
CA TRP A 82 -0.89 6.62 -11.31
C TRP A 82 0.22 7.57 -11.75
N PRO A 83 -0.07 8.88 -11.89
CA PRO A 83 0.97 9.86 -12.17
C PRO A 83 2.02 9.89 -11.05
N ASP A 84 3.28 10.04 -11.45
CA ASP A 84 4.37 10.36 -10.53
C ASP A 84 4.03 11.62 -9.72
N ARG A 85 4.43 11.61 -8.45
CA ARG A 85 4.20 12.74 -7.55
C ARG A 85 5.45 13.05 -6.75
N PHE A 86 5.70 14.34 -6.59
CA PHE A 86 6.69 14.83 -5.65
C PHE A 86 5.97 15.28 -4.37
N VAL A 87 6.53 14.88 -3.23
CA VAL A 87 6.04 15.23 -1.89
C VAL A 87 7.18 15.89 -1.15
N ARG A 88 6.98 17.08 -0.59
CA ARG A 88 8.02 17.74 0.19
C ARG A 88 8.15 17.08 1.56
N TRP A 89 9.32 17.15 2.18
CA TRP A 89 9.50 16.64 3.54
C TRP A 89 8.55 17.29 4.56
N ASP A 90 8.19 18.56 4.33
CA ASP A 90 7.21 19.30 5.13
C ASP A 90 5.80 18.67 5.07
N ASP A 91 5.44 18.03 3.95
CA ASP A 91 4.14 17.39 3.74
C ASP A 91 4.03 16.02 4.43
N VAL A 92 5.17 15.44 4.81
CA VAL A 92 5.21 14.23 5.65
C VAL A 92 4.82 14.62 7.06
N ARG A 93 3.66 14.14 7.51
CA ARG A 93 3.08 14.48 8.81
C ARG A 93 3.55 13.56 9.91
N ALA A 94 3.74 12.28 9.61
CA ALA A 94 4.20 11.29 10.55
C ALA A 94 4.92 10.14 9.84
N VAL A 95 5.87 9.55 10.55
CA VAL A 95 6.57 8.31 10.19
C VAL A 95 6.22 7.29 11.27
N ARG A 96 5.51 6.23 10.90
CA ARG A 96 5.00 5.21 11.83
C ARG A 96 5.48 3.82 11.46
N LEU A 97 5.43 2.88 12.41
CA LEU A 97 5.53 1.46 12.05
C LEU A 97 4.36 1.05 11.17
N PHE A 98 4.61 0.16 10.21
CA PHE A 98 3.56 -0.32 9.32
C PHE A 98 2.87 -1.57 9.92
N PRO A 99 1.59 -1.47 10.36
CA PRO A 99 0.97 -2.51 11.19
C PRO A 99 0.50 -3.73 10.39
N LEU A 100 0.44 -3.65 9.06
CA LEU A 100 -0.04 -4.76 8.21
C LEU A 100 1.06 -5.78 7.88
N LEU A 101 2.20 -5.70 8.56
CA LEU A 101 3.25 -6.69 8.42
C LEU A 101 2.90 -7.94 9.24
N PRO A 102 3.20 -9.14 8.71
CA PRO A 102 3.03 -10.36 9.48
C PRO A 102 3.99 -10.35 10.66
N ALA A 103 3.48 -10.74 11.83
CA ALA A 103 4.31 -11.01 12.99
C ALA A 103 5.31 -12.15 12.69
N GLU A 104 6.48 -12.14 13.34
CA GLU A 104 7.55 -13.09 13.04
C GLU A 104 7.15 -14.56 13.26
N ASP A 105 6.25 -14.80 14.21
CA ASP A 105 5.68 -16.09 14.53
C ASP A 105 4.66 -16.57 13.48
N ALA A 106 4.02 -15.65 12.77
CA ALA A 106 3.11 -15.96 11.66
C ALA A 106 3.86 -16.36 10.36
N GLU A 107 5.18 -16.19 10.31
CA GLU A 107 6.00 -16.40 9.11
C GLU A 107 6.56 -17.83 8.95
N VAL A 108 6.06 -18.83 9.71
CA VAL A 108 6.64 -20.19 9.77
C VAL A 108 6.85 -20.81 8.39
N VAL A 109 5.84 -20.73 7.52
CA VAL A 109 5.88 -21.33 6.18
C VAL A 109 6.95 -20.66 5.31
N ARG A 110 7.05 -19.32 5.37
CA ARG A 110 8.04 -18.56 4.61
C ARG A 110 9.46 -18.83 5.11
N ARG A 111 9.62 -18.90 6.44
CA ARG A 111 10.89 -19.24 7.09
C ARG A 111 11.36 -20.65 6.73
N ALA A 112 10.42 -21.60 6.59
CA ALA A 112 10.72 -22.95 6.12
C ALA A 112 11.11 -22.96 4.63
N ALA A 113 10.38 -22.27 3.77
CA ALA A 113 10.61 -22.27 2.32
C ALA A 113 11.92 -21.57 1.90
N VAL A 114 12.29 -20.47 2.56
CA VAL A 114 13.51 -19.69 2.26
C VAL A 114 14.73 -20.24 3.02
N GLY A 115 14.49 -21.01 4.09
CA GLY A 115 15.52 -21.49 4.99
C GLY A 115 15.96 -20.45 6.02
N ARG A 116 16.31 -20.92 7.22
CA ARG A 116 16.64 -20.05 8.37
C ARG A 116 17.78 -19.05 8.11
N ARG A 117 18.75 -19.40 7.26
CA ARG A 117 19.94 -18.55 6.97
C ARG A 117 19.64 -17.37 6.05
N HIS A 118 18.62 -17.47 5.20
CA HIS A 118 18.27 -16.41 4.24
C HIS A 118 16.96 -15.70 4.62
N TYR A 119 16.34 -16.09 5.74
CA TYR A 119 15.14 -15.47 6.25
C TYR A 119 15.46 -14.12 6.88
N GLN A 120 14.74 -13.09 6.43
CA GLN A 120 14.67 -11.78 7.07
C GLN A 120 13.21 -11.50 7.44
N ALA A 121 13.01 -11.09 8.69
CA ALA A 121 11.71 -10.67 9.21
C ALA A 121 11.15 -9.50 8.41
N ALA A 122 9.83 -9.42 8.30
CA ALA A 122 9.17 -8.30 7.63
C ALA A 122 9.41 -7.02 8.44
N GLN A 123 9.91 -5.98 7.78
CA GLN A 123 10.07 -4.65 8.38
C GLN A 123 9.47 -3.61 7.46
N GLY A 124 8.91 -2.57 8.05
CA GLY A 124 8.29 -1.50 7.30
C GLY A 124 7.85 -0.34 8.16
N ILE A 125 7.93 0.84 7.56
CA ILE A 125 7.37 2.08 8.05
C ILE A 125 6.24 2.51 7.11
N MET A 126 5.30 3.30 7.62
CA MET A 126 4.36 4.03 6.79
C MET A 126 4.57 5.53 6.95
N LEU A 127 4.40 6.26 5.85
CA LEU A 127 4.44 7.71 5.83
C LEU A 127 3.02 8.23 5.71
N VAL A 128 2.63 9.10 6.64
CA VAL A 128 1.33 9.80 6.61
C VAL A 128 1.54 11.13 5.88
N ILE A 129 0.92 11.28 4.70
CA ILE A 129 1.23 12.39 3.77
C ILE A 129 -0.07 13.06 3.32
N GLY A 130 -0.37 14.23 3.89
CA GLY A 130 -1.66 14.92 3.70
C GLY A 130 -2.02 15.29 2.26
N GLY A 131 -1.03 15.40 1.35
CA GLY A 131 -1.21 15.82 -0.04
C GLY A 131 -1.46 14.67 -1.04
N LEU A 132 -1.50 13.41 -0.61
CA LEU A 132 -1.75 12.30 -1.53
C LEU A 132 -3.23 12.22 -1.91
N GLY A 133 -3.49 11.72 -3.12
CA GLY A 133 -4.85 11.57 -3.63
C GLY A 133 -5.71 10.59 -2.82
N TRP A 134 -7.02 10.60 -3.08
CA TRP A 134 -7.98 9.73 -2.41
C TRP A 134 -7.63 8.23 -2.39
N PRO A 135 -6.97 7.62 -3.40
CA PRO A 135 -6.68 6.18 -3.36
C PRO A 135 -5.81 5.79 -2.16
N TYR A 136 -4.89 6.67 -1.75
CA TYR A 136 -3.99 6.45 -0.61
C TYR A 136 -4.71 6.50 0.75
N ARG A 137 -5.93 7.05 0.81
CA ARG A 137 -6.75 7.05 2.02
C ARG A 137 -7.27 5.65 2.33
N ILE A 138 -7.47 4.81 1.31
CA ILE A 138 -7.85 3.41 1.49
C ILE A 138 -6.77 2.70 2.30
N ALA A 139 -5.49 2.86 1.91
CA ALA A 139 -4.37 2.32 2.67
C ALA A 139 -4.37 2.82 4.12
N GLY A 140 -4.72 4.09 4.35
CA GLY A 140 -4.83 4.64 5.70
C GLY A 140 -5.95 4.06 6.54
N VAL A 141 -7.07 3.65 5.94
CA VAL A 141 -8.14 2.92 6.66
C VAL A 141 -7.64 1.56 7.11
N PHE A 142 -7.01 0.79 6.21
CA PHE A 142 -6.50 -0.54 6.54
C PHE A 142 -5.31 -0.50 7.51
N ALA A 143 -4.47 0.52 7.42
CA ALA A 143 -3.28 0.68 8.27
C ALA A 143 -3.56 1.42 9.60
N GLY A 144 -4.82 1.65 9.98
CA GLY A 144 -5.17 2.28 11.26
C GLY A 144 -4.89 3.79 11.34
N ALA A 145 -4.55 4.45 10.24
CA ALA A 145 -4.27 5.89 10.18
C ALA A 145 -5.54 6.77 10.07
N GLY A 146 -6.71 6.30 10.49
CA GLY A 146 -7.96 7.07 10.47
C GLY A 146 -8.39 7.57 9.08
N GLY A 147 -8.01 6.85 8.02
CA GLY A 147 -8.27 7.27 6.63
C GLY A 147 -7.40 8.44 6.15
N GLN A 148 -6.35 8.79 6.88
CA GLN A 148 -5.34 9.70 6.37
C GLN A 148 -4.57 9.01 5.21
N PRO A 149 -4.23 9.76 4.15
CA PRO A 149 -3.41 9.22 3.07
C PRO A 149 -2.06 8.68 3.56
N VAL A 150 -1.75 7.42 3.24
CA VAL A 150 -0.47 6.79 3.59
C VAL A 150 0.17 6.06 2.42
N ILE A 151 1.50 5.91 2.49
CA ILE A 151 2.25 4.90 1.74
C ILE A 151 3.06 4.06 2.73
N ALA A 152 3.29 2.79 2.38
CA ALA A 152 4.11 1.88 3.13
C ALA A 152 5.45 1.67 2.43
N LEU A 153 6.52 1.73 3.20
CA LEU A 153 7.88 1.39 2.79
C LEU A 153 8.26 0.14 3.56
N THR A 154 8.64 -0.93 2.86
CA THR A 154 8.93 -2.22 3.47
C THR A 154 10.13 -2.87 2.81
N ASN A 155 10.84 -3.72 3.58
CA ASN A 155 11.95 -4.52 3.06
C ASN A 155 11.53 -5.59 2.03
N ARG A 156 10.21 -5.75 1.81
CA ARG A 156 9.65 -6.63 0.77
C ARG A 156 9.39 -5.90 -0.53
N ALA A 157 9.05 -4.62 -0.45
CA ALA A 157 8.66 -3.81 -1.59
C ALA A 157 9.78 -2.85 -2.05
N HIS A 158 10.85 -2.69 -1.27
CA HIS A 158 11.93 -1.75 -1.55
C HIS A 158 13.29 -2.42 -1.41
N THR A 159 14.13 -2.28 -2.43
CA THR A 159 15.57 -2.55 -2.33
C THR A 159 16.25 -1.54 -1.41
N ASP A 160 17.34 -1.93 -0.74
CA ASP A 160 18.11 -1.07 0.17
C ASP A 160 17.24 -0.37 1.23
N TYR A 161 16.26 -1.10 1.78
CA TYR A 161 15.27 -0.59 2.72
C TYR A 161 15.90 0.18 3.89
N ASP A 162 16.97 -0.33 4.50
CA ASP A 162 17.62 0.34 5.63
C ASP A 162 18.17 1.72 5.26
N ARG A 163 18.74 1.86 4.05
CA ARG A 163 19.22 3.16 3.54
C ARG A 163 18.07 4.10 3.23
N LEU A 164 16.97 3.57 2.68
CA LEU A 164 15.77 4.36 2.41
C LEU A 164 15.17 4.91 3.71
N VAL A 165 15.05 4.07 4.74
CA VAL A 165 14.54 4.48 6.05
C VAL A 165 15.45 5.54 6.67
N GLN A 166 16.77 5.32 6.68
CA GLN A 166 17.72 6.30 7.18
C GLN A 166 17.58 7.65 6.47
N ALA A 167 17.54 7.65 5.13
CA ALA A 167 17.35 8.87 4.35
C ALA A 167 16.06 9.61 4.73
N ILE A 168 14.97 8.91 5.01
CA ILE A 168 13.71 9.53 5.44
C ILE A 168 13.81 10.11 6.85
N LEU A 169 14.41 9.36 7.79
CA LEU A 169 14.56 9.80 9.17
C LEU A 169 15.48 11.01 9.26
N ASP A 170 16.54 11.08 8.45
CA ASP A 170 17.48 12.21 8.40
C ASP A 170 16.82 13.51 7.89
N HIS A 171 15.80 13.40 7.03
CA HIS A 171 15.09 14.54 6.46
C HIS A 171 13.77 14.88 7.16
N THR A 172 13.34 14.10 8.16
CA THR A 172 12.10 14.34 8.91
C THR A 172 12.41 14.61 10.38
N SER A 173 11.69 15.53 11.00
CA SER A 173 11.92 15.86 12.41
C SER A 173 11.55 14.68 13.33
N ALA A 174 12.33 14.48 14.40
CA ALA A 174 12.10 13.42 15.38
C ALA A 174 10.70 13.47 16.02
N GLU A 175 10.09 14.66 16.12
CA GLU A 175 8.72 14.84 16.60
C GLU A 175 7.67 14.15 15.72
N LYS A 176 7.99 13.89 14.44
CA LYS A 176 7.12 13.16 13.50
C LYS A 176 7.33 11.65 13.56
N HIS A 177 8.33 11.17 14.31
CA HIS A 177 8.68 9.75 14.39
C HIS A 177 7.89 9.09 15.52
N ASP A 178 6.89 8.33 15.14
CA ASP A 178 6.05 7.55 16.04
C ASP A 178 6.30 6.07 15.76
N LEU A 179 7.52 5.65 16.13
CA LEU A 179 8.04 4.30 15.91
C LEU A 179 7.81 3.36 17.10
N THR A 180 7.04 3.82 18.08
CA THR A 180 6.54 2.96 19.15
C THR A 180 5.52 1.99 18.58
N ALA A 181 5.71 0.69 18.82
CA ALA A 181 4.68 -0.29 18.52
C ALA A 181 3.49 0.03 19.43
N GLU A 182 2.42 0.63 18.88
CA GLU A 182 1.12 0.67 19.53
C GLU A 182 0.68 -0.79 19.71
N ALA A 183 0.99 -1.33 20.89
CA ALA A 183 0.46 -2.57 21.39
C ALA A 183 -0.89 -2.26 22.06
N ASP A 184 -1.94 -2.16 21.24
CA ASP A 184 -3.33 -2.15 21.68
C ASP A 184 -4.05 -3.40 21.15
#